data_AF-A0A848TCG7-F1
#
_entry.id   AF-A0A848TCG7-F1
#
_cell.length_a   1.000
_cell.length_b   1.000
_cell.length_c   1.000
_cell.angle_alpha   90.00
_cell.angle_beta   90.00
_cell.angle_gamma   90.00
#
_symmetry.space_group_name_H-M   'P 1'
#
loop_
_entity.id
_entity.type
_entity.pdbx_description
1 polymer ?
#
loop_
_entity_poly.entity_id
_entity_poly.type
_entity_poly.pdbx_seq_one_letter_code
_entity_poly.pdbx_strand_id
1 'polypeptide(L)' 'MSDRKLTPELLLGAYAAGVFPMAEARDDPEVFWVDPRRRGVLPLDGFRMSRSLARRLR' A
#
# COMPACT_ATOMS: atom_id res chain seq x y z
N MET A 1 -10.53 19.30 9.91
CA MET A 1 -10.13 18.37 10.98
C MET A 1 -9.61 17.13 10.27
N SER A 2 -8.33 16.80 10.17
CA SER A 2 -7.14 17.21 10.91
C SER A 2 -6.00 17.28 9.89
N ASP A 3 -5.36 18.44 9.69
CA ASP A 3 -4.00 18.51 9.13
C ASP A 3 -3.03 17.93 10.16
N ARG A 4 -3.16 16.63 10.45
CA ARG A 4 -2.02 15.89 10.99
C ARG A 4 -1.15 15.68 9.77
N LYS A 5 -0.27 16.65 9.50
CA LYS A 5 0.82 16.47 8.55
C LYS A 5 1.37 15.06 8.71
N LEU A 6 1.40 14.30 7.64
CA LEU A 6 2.04 13.00 7.61
C LEU A 6 3.51 13.22 7.92
N THR A 7 3.90 13.08 9.19
CA THR A 7 5.29 13.17 9.58
C THR A 7 5.98 11.84 9.29
N PRO A 8 7.29 11.83 9.00
CA PRO A 8 8.05 10.60 8.83
C PRO A 8 7.90 9.65 10.03
N GLU A 9 7.90 10.17 11.26
CA GLU A 9 7.79 9.37 12.48
C GLU A 9 6.45 8.65 12.57
N LEU A 10 5.35 9.35 12.22
CA LEU A 10 4.01 8.78 12.19
C LEU A 10 3.91 7.68 11.13
N LEU A 11 4.45 7.91 9.92
CA LEU A 11 4.45 6.92 8.85
C LEU A 11 5.24 5.68 9.24
N LEU A 12 6.46 5.84 9.76
CA LEU A 12 7.31 4.73 10.19
C LEU A 12 6.62 3.90 11.28
N GLY A 13 6.02 4.56 12.27
CA GLY A 13 5.27 3.88 13.33
C GLY A 13 4.06 3.10 12.81
N ALA A 14 3.29 3.70 11.89
CA ALA A 14 2.13 3.05 11.30
C ALA A 14 2.53 1.83 10.45
N TYR A 15 3.53 1.97 9.56
CA TYR A 15 4.01 0.85 8.73
C TYR A 15 4.56 -0.30 9.59
N ALA A 16 5.28 0.02 10.68
CA ALA A 16 5.75 -0.99 11.63
C ALA A 16 4.58 -1.71 12.34
N ALA A 17 3.47 -1.01 12.59
CA ALA A 17 2.23 -1.59 13.13
C ALA A 17 1.36 -2.30 12.07
N GLY A 18 1.78 -2.34 10.80
CA GLY A 18 1.04 -2.97 9.71
C GLY A 18 -0.06 -2.10 9.08
N VAL A 19 -0.21 -0.86 9.55
CA VAL A 19 -1.22 0.14 9.13
C VAL A 19 -0.61 1.08 8.09
N PHE A 20 -1.39 1.49 7.09
CA PHE A 20 -0.91 2.39 6.04
C PHE A 20 -1.94 3.46 5.67
N PRO A 21 -1.51 4.65 5.23
CA PRO A 21 -2.41 5.70 4.78
C PRO A 21 -2.91 5.39 3.35
N MET A 22 -4.21 5.56 3.10
CA MET A 22 -4.84 5.39 1.80
C MET A 22 -6.09 6.27 1.71
N ALA A 23 -6.27 6.96 0.58
CA ALA A 23 -7.49 7.69 0.27
C ALA A 23 -8.58 6.72 -0.24
N GLU A 24 -9.86 7.05 -0.04
CA GLU A 24 -10.97 6.16 -0.45
C GLU A 24 -11.14 6.16 -1.98
N ALA A 25 -10.87 7.28 -2.63
CA ALA A 25 -10.90 7.44 -4.08
C ALA A 25 -9.69 8.22 -4.59
N ARG A 26 -9.49 8.21 -5.92
CA ARG A 26 -8.38 8.92 -6.59
C ARG A 26 -8.36 10.42 -6.28
N ASP A 27 -9.53 11.05 -6.31
CA ASP A 27 -9.69 12.50 -6.20
C ASP A 27 -10.16 12.92 -4.80
N ASP A 28 -10.11 12.00 -3.83
CA ASP A 28 -10.48 12.28 -2.45
C ASP A 28 -9.39 13.13 -1.78
N PRO A 29 -9.73 14.32 -1.25
CA PRO A 29 -8.75 15.17 -0.57
C PRO A 29 -8.30 14.59 0.79
N GLU A 30 -9.01 13.60 1.33
CA GLU A 30 -8.74 13.03 2.64
C GLU A 30 -8.00 11.68 2.56
N VAL A 31 -7.19 11.42 3.58
CA VAL A 31 -6.41 10.18 3.72
C VAL A 31 -6.81 9.47 5.01
N PHE A 32 -7.08 8.18 4.91
CA PHE A 32 -7.48 7.34 6.03
C PHE A 32 -6.40 6.32 6.37
N TRP A 33 -6.34 5.90 7.62
CA TRP A 33 -5.47 4.80 8.04
C TRP A 33 -6.19 3.47 7.86
N VAL A 34 -5.55 2.54 7.15
CA VAL A 34 -6.11 1.24 6.80
C VAL A 34 -5.39 0.13 7.54
N ASP A 35 -6.16 -0.66 8.29
CA ASP A 35 -5.74 -1.91 8.95
C ASP A 35 -6.57 -3.09 8.40
N PRO A 36 -6.10 -3.78 7.36
CA PRO A 36 -6.88 -4.80 6.70
C PRO A 36 -6.85 -6.12 7.47
N ARG A 37 -8.04 -6.64 7.83
CA ARG A 37 -8.16 -7.97 8.48
C ARG A 37 -7.53 -9.11 7.67
N ARG A 38 -7.52 -9.00 6.34
CA ARG A 38 -6.84 -9.93 5.42
C ARG A 38 -5.87 -9.15 4.57
N ARG A 39 -4.60 -9.53 4.62
CA ARG A 39 -3.53 -8.83 3.90
C ARG A 39 -3.18 -9.55 2.61
N GLY A 40 -3.20 -8.81 1.49
CA GLY A 40 -2.62 -9.28 0.24
C GLY A 40 -1.10 -9.24 0.35
N VAL A 41 -0.45 -10.40 0.36
CA VAL A 41 1.01 -10.53 0.37
C VAL A 41 1.43 -11.18 -0.94
N LEU A 42 2.39 -10.58 -1.65
CA LEU A 42 2.99 -11.16 -2.84
C LEU A 42 4.33 -11.81 -2.46
N PRO A 43 4.43 -13.15 -2.44
CA PRO A 43 5.71 -13.82 -2.23
C PRO A 43 6.63 -13.52 -3.42
N LEU A 44 7.80 -12.93 -3.17
CA LEU A 44 8.73 -12.52 -4.23
C LEU A 44 9.26 -13.73 -5.01
N ASP A 45 9.58 -14.81 -4.32
CA ASP A 45 10.05 -16.07 -4.93
C ASP A 45 8.92 -16.89 -5.57
N GLY A 46 7.66 -16.50 -5.33
CA GLY A 46 6.47 -17.16 -5.86
C GLY A 46 5.83 -16.42 -7.04
N PHE A 47 6.48 -15.37 -7.57
CA PHE A 47 5.90 -14.59 -8.65
C PHE A 47 5.76 -15.42 -9.94
N ARG A 48 4.51 -15.64 -10.36
CA ARG A 48 4.21 -16.33 -11.62
C ARG A 48 4.23 -15.35 -12.79
N MET A 49 5.33 -15.32 -13.54
CA MET A 49 5.38 -14.60 -14.81
C MET A 49 4.58 -15.33 -15.89
N SER A 50 3.58 -14.67 -16.46
CA SER A 50 2.82 -15.24 -17.58
C SER A 50 3.66 -15.28 -18.86
N ARG A 51 3.36 -16.23 -19.76
CA ARG A 51 4.06 -16.36 -21.05
C ARG A 51 3.97 -15.08 -21.91
N SER A 52 2.83 -14.41 -21.91
CA SER A 52 2.64 -13.16 -22.66
C SER A 52 3.41 -11.99 -22.05
N LEU A 53 3.46 -11.89 -20.72
CA LEU A 53 4.28 -10.89 -20.02
C LEU A 53 5.77 -11.11 -20.32
N ALA A 54 6.24 -12.36 -20.21
CA ALA A 54 7.63 -12.71 -20.55
C ALA A 54 7.97 -12.36 -22.01
N ARG A 55 7.04 -12.57 -22.95
CA ARG A 55 7.21 -12.18 -24.36
C ARG A 55 7.27 -10.66 -24.55
N ARG A 56 6.53 -9.88 -23.76
CA ARG A 56 6.46 -8.42 -23.90
C ARG A 56 7.67 -7.70 -23.32
N LEU A 57 8.35 -8.32 -22.35
CA LEU A 57 9.53 -7.79 -21.65
C LEU A 57 10.87 -8.15 -22.31
N ARG A 58 10.89 -9.12 -23.23
CA ARG A 58 12.03 -9.39 -24.12
C ARG A 58 12.11 -8.32 -25.21
#